data_AF-B4DBF0-F1
#
_entry.id   AF-B4DBF0-F1
#
_cell.length_a   1.000
_cell.length_b   1.000
_cell.length_c   1.000
_cell.angle_alpha   90.00
_cell.angle_beta   90.00
_cell.angle_gamma   90.00
#
_symmetry.space_group_name_H-M   'P 1'
#
loop_
_entity.id
_entity.type
_entity.pdbx_description
1 polymer ?
#
loop_
_entity_poly.entity_id
_entity_poly.type
_entity_poly.pdbx_seq_one_letter_code
_entity_poly.pdbx_strand_id
1 'polypeptide(L)'
;MTGKPDPTMLCNGLLAGLVAITAPCAFVNSAGAVLIGFIAGVIVVFSVFFWERVAKIDDCVGAISVHGVCGCFGVLSVGLFANGSYGQGWGGVHKLFKDGQWQVLINDGSKAIIDKYTAMIATSGPNSGWTDVGVTGIFGSMFGSTAPAGDVSQFGAQCLDACTCAVFVLVFSWVWFKLSNMIIPIRAKKEDELAGLDIPETGIEAYPDYALTDKSSPPVH
;
A
#
# COMPACT_ATOMS: atom_id res chain seq x y z
N MET A 1 -25.28 -11.82 -2.57
CA MET A 1 -25.20 -10.69 -1.62
C MET A 1 -26.40 -10.84 -0.70
N THR A 2 -26.16 -11.10 0.58
CA THR A 2 -27.22 -11.02 1.60
C THR A 2 -27.70 -9.57 1.58
N GLY A 3 -29.00 -9.31 1.43
CA GLY A 3 -29.54 -7.94 1.29
C GLY A 3 -29.41 -7.07 2.55
N LYS A 4 -28.46 -7.38 3.43
CA LYS A 4 -28.15 -6.71 4.69
C LYS A 4 -26.72 -6.18 4.62
N PRO A 5 -26.42 -5.02 5.21
CA PRO A 5 -25.05 -4.52 5.30
C PRO A 5 -24.17 -5.53 6.03
N ASP A 6 -23.06 -5.90 5.42
CA ASP A 6 -22.05 -6.77 6.01
C ASP A 6 -21.00 -5.91 6.75
N PRO A 7 -20.93 -5.99 8.10
CA PRO A 7 -19.98 -5.20 8.89
C PRO A 7 -18.52 -5.49 8.54
N THR A 8 -18.18 -6.74 8.21
CA THR A 8 -16.80 -7.14 7.87
C THR A 8 -16.39 -6.49 6.55
N MET A 9 -17.27 -6.51 5.56
CA MET A 9 -17.00 -5.85 4.28
C MET A 9 -16.96 -4.32 4.40
N LEU A 10 -17.72 -3.74 5.32
CA LEU A 10 -17.63 -2.31 5.63
C LEU A 10 -16.26 -1.95 6.22
N CYS A 11 -15.77 -2.72 7.19
CA CYS A 11 -14.43 -2.54 7.76
C CYS A 11 -13.34 -2.70 6.70
N ASN A 12 -13.42 -3.74 5.87
CA ASN A 12 -12.46 -3.96 4.78
C ASN A 12 -12.51 -2.83 3.74
N GLY A 13 -13.68 -2.27 3.45
CA GLY A 13 -13.84 -1.08 2.61
C GLY A 13 -13.16 0.16 3.17
N LEU A 14 -13.32 0.42 4.48
CA LEU A 14 -12.66 1.52 5.17
C LEU A 14 -11.13 1.35 5.13
N LEU A 15 -10.64 0.15 5.46
CA LEU A 15 -9.21 -0.16 5.46
C LEU A 15 -8.62 -0.07 4.04
N ALA A 16 -9.32 -0.54 3.02
CA ALA A 16 -8.89 -0.43 1.63
C ALA A 16 -8.67 1.02 1.20
N GLY A 17 -9.57 1.94 1.58
CA GLY A 17 -9.40 3.36 1.31
C GLY A 17 -8.18 3.97 2.01
N LEU A 18 -7.97 3.63 3.28
CA LEU A 18 -6.81 4.09 4.07
C LEU A 18 -5.48 3.56 3.50
N VAL A 19 -5.45 2.28 3.13
CA VAL A 19 -4.27 1.66 2.55
C VAL A 19 -3.97 2.26 1.17
N ALA A 20 -4.99 2.41 0.31
CA ALA A 20 -4.79 2.95 -1.03
C ALA A 20 -4.32 4.42 -1.04
N ILE A 21 -4.72 5.24 -0.05
CA ILE A 21 -4.26 6.63 0.03
C ILE A 21 -2.83 6.76 0.60
N THR A 22 -2.28 5.69 1.20
CA THR A 22 -1.00 5.76 1.92
C THR A 22 0.15 6.26 1.04
N ALA A 23 0.35 5.69 -0.15
CA ALA A 23 1.39 6.14 -1.07
C ALA A 23 1.13 7.52 -1.70
N PRO A 24 -0.08 7.84 -2.21
CA PRO A 24 -0.34 9.12 -2.88
C PRO A 24 -0.69 10.28 -1.95
N CYS A 25 -0.80 10.09 -0.63
CA CYS A 25 -1.29 11.12 0.31
C CYS A 25 -0.59 12.49 0.21
N ALA A 26 0.70 12.51 -0.16
CA ALA A 26 1.50 13.72 -0.30
C ALA A 26 1.47 14.34 -1.71
N PHE A 27 0.83 13.68 -2.69
CA PHE A 27 0.97 14.00 -4.12
C PHE A 27 -0.37 14.28 -4.82
N VAL A 28 -1.50 13.96 -4.19
CA VAL A 28 -2.84 14.15 -4.74
C VAL A 28 -3.63 15.20 -3.96
N ASN A 29 -4.54 15.89 -4.64
CA ASN A 29 -5.46 16.83 -3.99
C ASN A 29 -6.61 16.09 -3.27
N SER A 30 -7.44 16.82 -2.54
CA SER A 30 -8.58 16.23 -1.80
C SER A 30 -9.58 15.49 -2.69
N ALA A 31 -9.80 15.96 -3.92
CA ALA A 31 -10.70 15.29 -4.87
C ALA A 31 -10.12 13.95 -5.36
N GLY A 32 -8.83 13.91 -5.66
CA GLY A 32 -8.09 12.70 -6.01
C GLY A 32 -8.08 11.70 -4.85
N ALA A 33 -7.92 12.17 -3.62
CA ALA A 33 -7.97 11.32 -2.43
C ALA A 33 -9.33 10.60 -2.26
N VAL A 34 -10.44 11.34 -2.45
CA VAL A 34 -11.79 10.77 -2.41
C VAL A 34 -11.98 9.75 -3.54
N LEU A 35 -11.52 10.05 -4.75
CA LEU A 35 -11.62 9.15 -5.89
C LEU A 35 -10.84 7.84 -5.66
N ILE A 36 -9.60 7.92 -5.18
CA ILE A 36 -8.76 6.76 -4.88
C ILE A 36 -9.43 5.90 -3.81
N GLY A 37 -9.93 6.51 -2.73
CA GLY A 37 -10.64 5.78 -1.67
C GLY A 37 -11.90 5.07 -2.18
N PHE A 38 -12.69 5.73 -3.04
CA PHE A 38 -13.86 5.13 -3.66
C PHE A 38 -13.50 3.94 -4.54
N ILE A 39 -12.50 4.09 -5.42
CA ILE A 39 -12.05 3.00 -6.31
C ILE A 39 -11.52 1.83 -5.47
N ALA A 40 -10.73 2.09 -4.43
CA ALA A 40 -10.22 1.06 -3.54
C ALA A 40 -11.34 0.30 -2.82
N GLY A 41 -12.36 1.00 -2.34
CA GLY A 41 -13.56 0.40 -1.73
C GLY A 41 -14.33 -0.52 -2.69
N VAL A 42 -14.30 -0.26 -3.99
CA VAL A 42 -14.88 -1.16 -5.01
C VAL A 42 -13.93 -2.34 -5.29
N ILE A 43 -12.64 -2.07 -5.46
CA ILE A 43 -11.61 -3.10 -5.75
C ILE A 43 -11.58 -4.18 -4.66
N VAL A 44 -11.62 -3.78 -3.38
CA VAL A 44 -11.51 -4.75 -2.27
C VAL A 44 -12.66 -5.75 -2.27
N VAL A 45 -13.88 -5.34 -2.64
CA VAL A 45 -15.04 -6.24 -2.71
C VAL A 45 -14.81 -7.33 -3.74
N PHE A 46 -14.35 -6.96 -4.93
CA PHE A 46 -14.05 -7.94 -5.98
C PHE A 46 -12.84 -8.80 -5.65
N SER A 47 -11.80 -8.22 -5.04
CA SER A 47 -10.60 -8.93 -4.63
C SER A 47 -10.90 -10.01 -3.60
N VAL A 48 -11.64 -9.69 -2.53
CA VAL A 48 -11.99 -10.67 -1.48
C VAL A 48 -12.72 -11.88 -2.09
N PHE A 49 -13.75 -11.63 -2.90
CA PHE A 49 -14.47 -12.73 -3.55
C PHE A 49 -13.62 -13.53 -4.54
N PHE A 50 -12.67 -12.88 -5.20
CA PHE A 50 -11.74 -13.58 -6.08
C PHE A 50 -10.84 -14.55 -5.29
N TRP A 51 -10.20 -14.09 -4.20
CA TRP A 51 -9.31 -14.94 -3.43
C TRP A 51 -10.04 -16.10 -2.75
N GLU A 52 -11.19 -15.83 -2.13
CA GLU A 52 -11.95 -16.86 -1.42
C GLU A 52 -12.62 -17.86 -2.37
N ARG A 53 -13.33 -17.37 -3.40
CA ARG A 53 -14.20 -18.23 -4.22
C ARG A 53 -13.51 -18.78 -5.45
N VAL A 54 -12.59 -18.03 -6.05
CA VAL A 54 -11.92 -18.42 -7.30
C VAL A 54 -10.58 -19.06 -7.00
N ALA A 55 -9.70 -18.36 -6.28
CA ALA A 55 -8.37 -18.87 -5.95
C ALA A 55 -8.40 -19.95 -4.86
N LYS A 56 -9.50 -20.05 -4.09
CA LYS A 56 -9.64 -20.95 -2.93
C LYS A 56 -8.52 -20.77 -1.91
N ILE A 57 -8.06 -19.53 -1.77
CA ILE A 57 -7.10 -19.10 -0.77
C ILE A 57 -7.91 -18.48 0.36
N ASP A 58 -7.85 -19.11 1.52
CA ASP A 58 -8.54 -18.65 2.72
C ASP A 58 -7.73 -17.51 3.36
N ASP A 59 -8.09 -16.28 3.02
CA ASP A 59 -7.49 -15.05 3.53
C ASP A 59 -8.27 -14.58 4.77
N CYS A 60 -7.90 -15.11 5.94
CA CYS A 60 -8.68 -15.03 7.19
C CYS A 60 -9.23 -13.63 7.55
N VAL A 61 -8.52 -12.56 7.16
CA VAL A 61 -8.89 -11.16 7.47
C VAL A 61 -8.96 -10.28 6.22
N GLY A 62 -8.78 -10.83 5.02
CA GLY A 62 -8.70 -10.04 3.78
C GLY A 62 -7.37 -9.29 3.63
N ALA A 63 -6.28 -9.77 4.24
CA ALA A 63 -4.98 -9.09 4.21
C ALA A 63 -4.42 -8.95 2.80
N ILE A 64 -4.57 -9.98 1.95
CA ILE A 64 -4.13 -9.94 0.55
C ILE A 64 -4.94 -8.91 -0.23
N SER A 65 -6.25 -8.85 0.00
CA SER A 65 -7.14 -7.92 -0.69
C SER A 65 -6.93 -6.46 -0.26
N VAL A 66 -6.87 -6.21 1.04
CA VAL A 66 -6.72 -4.87 1.62
C VAL A 66 -5.30 -4.34 1.42
N HIS A 67 -4.28 -5.11 1.79
CA HIS A 67 -2.89 -4.63 1.76
C HIS A 67 -2.19 -4.93 0.43
N GLY A 68 -2.34 -6.14 -0.10
CA GLY A 68 -1.71 -6.52 -1.37
C GLY A 68 -2.34 -5.79 -2.56
N VAL A 69 -3.62 -5.99 -2.80
CA VAL A 69 -4.31 -5.47 -4.00
C VAL A 69 -4.57 -3.97 -3.89
N CYS A 70 -5.18 -3.48 -2.80
CA CYS A 70 -5.46 -2.05 -2.67
C CYS A 70 -4.19 -1.23 -2.40
N GLY A 71 -3.18 -1.80 -1.73
CA GLY A 71 -1.86 -1.18 -1.59
C GLY A 71 -1.14 -1.03 -2.93
N CYS A 72 -1.17 -2.06 -3.77
CA CYS A 72 -0.63 -1.98 -5.14
C CYS A 72 -1.36 -0.89 -5.96
N PHE A 73 -2.69 -0.85 -5.90
CA PHE A 73 -3.47 0.23 -6.52
C PHE A 73 -3.08 1.62 -5.98
N GLY A 74 -2.82 1.75 -4.68
CA GLY A 74 -2.35 3.00 -4.07
C GLY A 74 -1.01 3.48 -4.64
N VAL A 75 -0.03 2.59 -4.76
CA VAL A 75 1.27 2.89 -5.39
C VAL A 75 1.08 3.36 -6.84
N LEU A 76 0.30 2.61 -7.62
CA LEU A 76 -0.01 2.99 -9.01
C LEU A 76 -0.76 4.32 -9.10
N SER A 77 -1.60 4.65 -8.11
CA SER A 77 -2.36 5.90 -8.07
C SER A 77 -1.48 7.14 -8.01
N VAL A 78 -0.25 7.04 -7.50
CA VAL A 78 0.75 8.12 -7.59
C VAL A 78 1.04 8.46 -9.05
N GLY A 79 1.27 7.45 -9.89
CA GLY A 79 1.52 7.62 -11.33
C GLY A 79 0.27 7.96 -12.16
N LEU A 80 -0.92 7.82 -11.59
CA LEU A 80 -2.18 8.15 -12.25
C LEU A 80 -2.64 9.57 -11.93
N PHE A 81 -2.68 9.94 -10.64
CA PHE A 81 -3.43 11.12 -10.18
C PHE A 81 -2.59 12.24 -9.57
N ALA A 82 -1.27 12.04 -9.40
CA ALA A 82 -0.44 13.10 -8.86
C ALA A 82 -0.43 14.34 -9.77
N ASN A 83 -0.55 15.52 -9.19
CA ASN A 83 -0.75 16.76 -9.95
C ASN A 83 0.50 17.67 -10.00
N GLY A 84 1.59 17.26 -9.37
CA GLY A 84 2.83 18.02 -9.30
C GLY A 84 2.81 19.31 -8.48
N SER A 85 1.67 19.69 -7.92
CA SER A 85 1.53 20.84 -7.02
C SER A 85 1.89 20.50 -5.58
N TYR A 86 1.69 19.24 -5.18
CA TYR A 86 2.01 18.73 -3.84
C TYR A 86 3.32 17.92 -3.87
N GLY A 87 4.07 17.93 -2.77
CA GLY A 87 5.41 17.35 -2.68
C GLY A 87 6.54 18.29 -3.15
N GLN A 88 6.21 19.50 -3.62
CA GLN A 88 7.19 20.58 -3.84
C GLN A 88 7.80 20.95 -2.48
N GLY A 89 9.06 20.55 -2.25
CA GLY A 89 9.77 20.74 -0.98
C GLY A 89 9.83 19.51 -0.06
N TRP A 90 9.28 18.36 -0.46
CA TRP A 90 9.72 17.06 0.11
C TRP A 90 11.06 16.59 -0.47
N GLY A 91 11.55 17.34 -1.47
CA GLY A 91 12.95 17.45 -1.75
C GLY A 91 13.68 18.17 -0.62
N GLY A 92 14.46 17.43 0.16
CA GLY A 92 15.32 17.87 1.27
C GLY A 92 16.75 17.31 1.18
N VAL A 93 17.41 17.55 0.07
CA VAL A 93 18.81 17.36 -0.41
C VAL A 93 19.09 16.03 -1.09
N HIS A 94 19.21 16.03 -2.42
CA HIS A 94 19.76 14.91 -3.19
C HIS A 94 21.09 15.33 -3.81
N LYS A 95 21.96 14.41 -4.21
CA LYS A 95 23.30 14.74 -4.72
C LYS A 95 23.69 13.79 -5.83
N LEU A 96 24.40 14.32 -6.83
CA LEU A 96 24.96 13.56 -7.94
C LEU A 96 26.50 13.68 -7.92
N PHE A 97 27.20 12.60 -8.29
CA PHE A 97 28.65 12.63 -8.53
C PHE A 97 28.96 12.75 -10.02
N LYS A 98 29.74 13.76 -10.40
CA LYS A 98 30.26 13.89 -11.76
C LYS A 98 31.54 14.72 -11.77
N ASP A 99 32.47 14.39 -12.68
CA ASP A 99 33.68 15.16 -12.95
C ASP A 99 34.60 15.39 -11.72
N GLY A 100 34.60 14.44 -10.78
CA GLY A 100 35.46 14.48 -9.58
C GLY A 100 34.88 15.25 -8.38
N GLN A 101 33.61 15.67 -8.42
CA GLN A 101 32.95 16.46 -7.35
C GLN A 101 31.48 16.04 -7.13
N TRP A 102 31.01 16.12 -5.87
CA TRP A 102 29.60 15.92 -5.48
C TRP A 102 28.86 17.27 -5.45
N GLN A 103 27.70 17.38 -6.11
CA GLN A 103 26.89 18.61 -6.10
C GLN A 103 25.65 18.48 -5.20
N VAL A 104 25.31 19.57 -4.49
CA VAL A 104 24.14 19.70 -3.58
C VAL A 104 22.89 19.94 -4.43
N LEU A 105 21.81 19.16 -4.26
CA LEU A 105 20.55 19.39 -4.98
C LEU A 105 19.48 20.07 -4.12
N ILE A 106 19.59 20.22 -2.79
CA ILE A 106 18.48 20.83 -2.05
C ILE A 106 18.94 21.65 -0.85
N ASN A 107 17.98 22.27 -0.20
CA ASN A 107 17.87 23.71 -0.15
C ASN A 107 17.58 24.12 1.29
N ASP A 108 18.49 24.86 1.89
CA ASP A 108 18.36 25.44 3.22
C ASP A 108 17.45 26.69 3.23
N GLY A 109 16.85 27.04 2.09
CA GLY A 109 16.03 28.22 1.89
C GLY A 109 16.86 29.50 1.71
N SER A 110 18.19 29.42 1.69
CA SER A 110 19.05 30.59 1.51
C SER A 110 19.03 31.07 0.06
N LYS A 111 19.06 32.41 -0.13
CA LYS A 111 19.03 33.02 -1.46
C LYS A 111 20.16 32.51 -2.39
N ALA A 112 21.33 32.21 -1.84
CA ALA A 112 22.47 31.71 -2.60
C ALA A 112 22.30 30.27 -3.11
N ILE A 113 21.59 29.42 -2.36
CA ILE A 113 21.26 28.05 -2.78
C ILE A 113 20.10 28.08 -3.78
N ILE A 114 19.10 28.95 -3.57
CA ILE A 114 18.02 29.19 -4.54
C ILE A 114 18.58 29.66 -5.88
N ASP A 115 19.51 30.62 -5.88
CA ASP A 115 20.14 31.14 -7.10
C ASP A 115 20.97 30.04 -7.82
N LYS A 116 21.66 29.15 -7.09
CA LYS A 116 22.40 28.00 -7.65
C LYS A 116 21.48 26.90 -8.19
N TYR A 117 20.39 26.60 -7.51
CA TYR A 117 19.41 25.60 -7.92
C TYR A 117 18.65 26.04 -9.19
N THR A 118 18.27 27.32 -9.23
CA THR A 118 17.66 27.96 -10.42
C THR A 118 18.60 27.89 -11.63
N ALA A 119 19.89 28.12 -11.43
CA ALA A 119 20.89 28.01 -12.49
C ALA A 119 21.12 26.56 -12.97
N MET A 120 21.06 25.56 -12.07
CA MET A 120 21.19 24.15 -12.43
C MET A 120 19.98 23.63 -13.22
N ILE A 121 18.75 23.97 -12.82
CA ILE A 121 17.52 23.64 -13.56
C ILE A 121 17.55 24.22 -14.98
N ALA A 122 18.03 25.45 -15.14
CA ALA A 122 18.16 26.08 -16.46
C ALA A 122 19.12 25.32 -17.41
N THR A 123 19.99 24.45 -16.88
CA THR A 123 20.98 23.66 -17.65
C THR A 123 20.64 22.17 -17.76
N SER A 124 19.73 21.66 -16.94
CA SER A 124 19.25 20.27 -16.99
C SER A 124 18.01 20.20 -17.89
N GLY A 125 18.15 19.64 -19.10
CA GLY A 125 17.05 19.51 -20.06
C GLY A 125 15.83 18.75 -19.51
N PRO A 126 14.69 18.77 -20.22
CA PRO A 126 13.35 18.43 -19.69
C PRO A 126 13.13 16.98 -19.18
N ASN A 127 14.17 16.15 -19.08
CA ASN A 127 14.10 14.74 -18.67
C ASN A 127 15.22 14.31 -17.69
N SER A 128 15.85 15.22 -16.97
CA SER A 128 16.76 14.84 -15.86
C SER A 128 15.93 14.43 -14.65
N GLY A 129 15.74 13.12 -14.45
CA GLY A 129 14.91 12.58 -13.37
C GLY A 129 15.21 13.14 -11.98
N TRP A 130 14.19 13.10 -11.13
CA TRP A 130 14.20 13.52 -9.72
C TRP A 130 14.56 14.98 -9.47
N THR A 131 14.07 15.89 -10.32
CA THR A 131 14.08 17.32 -9.99
C THR A 131 12.87 17.65 -9.12
N ASP A 132 13.07 18.53 -8.14
CA ASP A 132 12.19 18.84 -7.01
C ASP A 132 10.90 19.60 -7.38
N VAL A 133 10.32 19.29 -8.55
CA VAL A 133 8.96 19.62 -8.95
C VAL A 133 8.08 18.42 -8.62
N GLY A 134 6.90 18.64 -8.05
CA GLY A 134 6.03 17.53 -7.65
C GLY A 134 5.82 16.53 -8.79
N VAL A 135 5.67 15.26 -8.45
CA VAL A 135 5.45 14.20 -9.45
C VAL A 135 4.11 14.41 -10.16
N THR A 136 4.10 14.25 -11.48
CA THR A 136 2.88 14.34 -12.28
C THR A 136 2.51 12.97 -12.81
N GLY A 137 1.24 12.59 -12.63
CA GLY A 137 0.68 11.38 -13.18
C GLY A 137 -0.04 11.61 -14.50
N ILE A 138 -0.43 10.52 -15.16
CA ILE A 138 -1.09 10.53 -16.47
C ILE A 138 -2.31 11.46 -16.50
N PHE A 139 -3.12 11.45 -15.44
CA PHE A 139 -4.32 12.27 -15.28
C PHE A 139 -4.11 13.50 -14.41
N GLY A 140 -2.86 13.86 -14.08
CA GLY A 140 -2.56 14.99 -13.19
C GLY A 140 -3.20 16.31 -13.62
N SER A 141 -3.36 16.54 -14.92
CA SER A 141 -4.03 17.73 -15.47
C SER A 141 -5.50 17.85 -15.05
N MET A 142 -6.20 16.73 -14.84
CA MET A 142 -7.58 16.71 -14.34
C MET A 142 -7.68 17.10 -12.87
N PHE A 143 -6.56 17.07 -12.15
CA PHE A 143 -6.46 17.37 -10.72
C PHE A 143 -5.63 18.64 -10.45
N GLY A 144 -5.49 19.50 -11.46
CA GLY A 144 -4.88 20.83 -11.33
C GLY A 144 -3.39 20.91 -11.66
N SER A 145 -2.83 19.90 -12.32
CA SER A 145 -1.43 19.97 -12.78
C SER A 145 -1.24 21.02 -13.87
N THR A 146 -0.17 21.80 -13.74
CA THR A 146 0.30 22.74 -14.76
C THR A 146 1.31 22.11 -15.73
N ALA A 147 1.72 20.85 -15.49
CA ALA A 147 2.58 20.11 -16.40
C ALA A 147 1.78 19.56 -17.60
N PRO A 148 2.43 19.30 -18.75
CA PRO A 148 1.76 18.72 -19.91
C PRO A 148 1.05 17.40 -19.55
N ALA A 149 -0.19 17.24 -19.98
CA ALA A 149 -0.97 16.04 -19.72
C ALA A 149 -0.31 14.78 -20.33
N GLY A 150 -0.42 13.64 -19.65
CA GLY A 150 0.01 12.35 -20.19
C GLY A 150 1.47 11.97 -19.95
N ASP A 151 2.11 12.49 -18.91
CA ASP A 151 3.41 11.96 -18.48
C ASP A 151 3.25 10.53 -17.94
N VAL A 152 3.78 9.57 -18.69
CA VAL A 152 3.74 8.13 -18.36
C VAL A 152 4.95 7.68 -17.56
N SER A 153 5.98 8.51 -17.42
CA SER A 153 7.23 8.15 -16.76
C SER A 153 7.01 7.78 -15.29
N GLN A 154 6.17 8.56 -14.59
CA GLN A 154 5.81 8.30 -13.21
C GLN A 154 5.01 7.00 -13.08
N PHE A 155 4.05 6.75 -13.96
CA PHE A 155 3.28 5.50 -13.96
C PHE A 155 4.19 4.28 -14.20
N GLY A 156 5.12 4.37 -15.15
CA GLY A 156 6.11 3.31 -15.39
C GLY A 156 7.00 3.04 -14.17
N ALA A 157 7.43 4.10 -13.47
CA ALA A 157 8.21 3.96 -12.24
C ALA A 157 7.42 3.26 -11.12
N GLN A 158 6.14 3.61 -10.93
CA GLN A 158 5.29 2.95 -9.93
C GLN A 158 5.01 1.49 -10.28
N CYS A 159 4.84 1.16 -11.56
CA CYS A 159 4.73 -0.23 -12.01
C CYS A 159 6.01 -1.03 -11.68
N LEU A 160 7.18 -0.46 -11.94
CA LEU A 160 8.46 -1.10 -11.63
C LEU A 160 8.59 -1.31 -10.12
N ASP A 161 8.30 -0.29 -9.32
CA ASP A 161 8.37 -0.37 -7.85
C ASP A 161 7.41 -1.42 -7.28
N ALA A 162 6.14 -1.41 -7.72
CA ALA A 162 5.16 -2.40 -7.31
C ALA A 162 5.61 -3.83 -7.66
N CYS A 163 6.16 -4.05 -8.87
CA CYS A 163 6.70 -5.35 -9.28
C CYS A 163 7.91 -5.74 -8.42
N THR A 164 8.86 -4.84 -8.22
CA THR A 164 10.07 -5.08 -7.43
C THR A 164 9.71 -5.44 -6.00
N CYS A 165 8.81 -4.68 -5.36
CA CYS A 165 8.33 -4.95 -4.01
C CYS A 165 7.62 -6.30 -3.94
N ALA A 166 6.70 -6.60 -4.87
CA ALA A 166 5.99 -7.87 -4.88
C ALA A 166 6.93 -9.07 -5.03
N VAL A 167 7.87 -9.01 -5.98
CA VAL A 167 8.85 -10.08 -6.20
C VAL A 167 9.75 -10.25 -4.98
N PHE A 168 10.30 -9.14 -4.46
CA PHE A 168 11.20 -9.19 -3.31
C PHE A 168 10.51 -9.76 -2.08
N VAL A 169 9.32 -9.23 -1.72
CA VAL A 169 8.58 -9.68 -0.53
C VAL A 169 8.15 -11.12 -0.69
N LEU A 170 7.57 -11.53 -1.82
CA LEU A 170 7.11 -12.92 -1.98
C LEU A 170 8.26 -13.93 -1.95
N VAL A 171 9.37 -13.63 -2.63
CA VAL A 171 10.55 -14.52 -2.64
C VAL A 171 11.19 -14.56 -1.26
N PHE A 172 11.43 -13.40 -0.64
CA PHE A 172 12.08 -13.34 0.66
C PHE A 172 11.23 -13.97 1.75
N SER A 173 9.92 -13.67 1.80
CA SER A 173 8.99 -14.31 2.74
C SER A 173 8.92 -15.81 2.53
N TRP A 174 8.87 -16.30 1.28
CA TRP A 174 8.86 -17.74 1.01
C TRP A 174 10.13 -18.43 1.51
N VAL A 175 11.31 -17.85 1.22
CA VAL A 175 12.60 -18.37 1.72
C VAL A 175 12.61 -18.33 3.25
N TRP A 176 12.25 -17.20 3.85
CA TRP A 176 12.25 -17.00 5.28
C TRP A 176 11.33 -17.98 6.00
N PHE A 177 10.09 -18.16 5.53
CA PHE A 177 9.16 -19.12 6.12
C PHE A 177 9.62 -20.56 5.95
N LYS A 178 10.26 -20.91 4.83
CA LYS A 178 10.86 -22.24 4.65
C LYS A 178 11.97 -22.49 5.66
N LEU A 179 12.89 -21.54 5.84
CA LEU A 179 13.99 -21.66 6.79
C LEU A 179 13.48 -21.66 8.24
N SER A 180 12.58 -20.74 8.57
CA SER A 180 12.00 -20.65 9.92
C SER A 180 11.27 -21.93 10.29
N ASN A 181 10.50 -22.52 9.37
CA ASN A 181 9.79 -23.78 9.61
C ASN A 181 10.71 -24.99 9.79
N MET A 182 12.00 -24.90 9.42
CA MET A 182 12.99 -25.95 9.72
C MET A 182 13.50 -25.86 11.16
N ILE A 183 13.45 -24.68 11.78
CA ILE A 183 13.95 -24.44 13.14
C ILE A 183 12.81 -24.53 14.14
N ILE A 184 11.73 -23.81 13.87
CA ILE A 184 10.52 -23.74 14.72
C ILE A 184 9.32 -23.92 13.78
N PRO A 185 8.59 -25.04 13.86
CA PRO A 185 7.37 -25.24 13.11
C PRO A 185 6.37 -24.12 13.41
N ILE A 186 6.02 -23.33 12.38
CA ILE A 186 5.17 -22.13 12.55
C ILE A 186 3.70 -22.52 12.65
N ARG A 187 3.32 -23.64 12.00
CA ARG A 187 1.95 -24.13 11.98
C ARG A 187 1.71 -25.03 13.19
N ALA A 188 0.61 -24.79 13.90
CA ALA A 188 0.18 -25.63 15.00
C ALA A 188 -0.06 -27.08 14.54
N LYS A 189 -0.03 -28.02 15.49
CA LYS A 189 -0.34 -29.41 15.16
C LYS A 189 -1.80 -29.50 14.74
N LYS A 190 -2.11 -30.40 13.82
CA LYS A 190 -3.49 -30.58 13.31
C LYS A 190 -4.50 -30.91 14.42
N GLU A 191 -4.05 -31.61 15.46
CA GLU A 191 -4.85 -31.93 16.64
C GLU A 191 -5.26 -30.65 17.40
N ASP A 192 -4.29 -29.77 17.61
CA ASP A 192 -4.47 -28.46 18.26
C ASP A 192 -5.29 -27.51 17.38
N GLU A 193 -5.10 -27.54 16.05
CA GLU A 193 -5.93 -26.76 15.09
C GLU A 193 -7.41 -27.15 15.14
N LEU A 194 -7.72 -28.43 15.39
CA LEU A 194 -9.09 -28.93 15.46
C LEU A 194 -9.72 -28.71 16.85
N ALA A 195 -8.92 -28.75 17.92
CA ALA A 195 -9.37 -28.53 19.28
C ALA A 195 -9.60 -27.05 19.61
N GLY A 196 -8.96 -26.15 18.86
CA GLY A 196 -8.90 -24.73 19.17
C GLY A 196 -7.54 -24.37 19.79
N LEU A 197 -7.02 -23.20 19.43
CA LEU A 197 -5.67 -22.77 19.81
C LEU A 197 -5.60 -22.18 21.23
N ASP A 198 -6.75 -21.89 21.84
CA ASP A 198 -6.85 -21.19 23.12
C ASP A 198 -6.14 -21.95 24.26
N ILE A 199 -6.46 -23.23 24.47
CA ILE A 199 -5.79 -24.06 25.50
C ILE A 199 -4.30 -24.28 25.20
N PRO A 200 -3.88 -24.75 24.00
CA PRO A 200 -2.47 -25.06 23.75
C PRO A 200 -1.57 -23.82 23.66
N GLU A 201 -2.06 -22.66 23.23
CA GLU A 201 -1.26 -21.44 23.12
C GLU A 201 -1.33 -20.54 24.36
N THR A 202 -2.49 -20.41 25.00
CA THR A 202 -2.71 -19.45 26.10
C THR A 202 -2.93 -20.11 27.46
N GLY A 203 -3.12 -21.43 27.51
CA GLY A 203 -3.29 -22.20 28.75
C GLY A 203 -4.66 -22.02 29.43
N ILE A 204 -5.55 -21.21 28.85
CA ILE A 204 -6.90 -20.93 29.33
C ILE A 204 -7.86 -20.83 28.13
N GLU A 205 -9.10 -21.25 28.31
CA GLU A 205 -10.17 -21.03 27.32
C GLU A 205 -10.51 -19.53 27.27
N ALA A 206 -10.67 -18.97 26.07
CA ALA A 206 -11.02 -17.54 25.93
C ALA A 206 -12.40 -17.23 26.50
N TYR A 207 -13.31 -18.22 26.49
CA TYR A 207 -14.69 -18.10 26.93
C TYR A 207 -15.14 -19.32 27.75
N PRO A 208 -14.67 -19.47 29.01
CA PRO A 208 -14.91 -20.67 29.82
C PRO A 208 -16.40 -20.92 30.12
N ASP A 209 -17.22 -19.87 30.16
CA ASP A 209 -18.66 -19.97 30.44
C ASP A 209 -19.46 -20.65 29.32
N TYR A 210 -18.99 -20.54 28.07
CA TYR A 210 -19.61 -21.20 26.92
C TYR A 210 -19.14 -22.65 26.78
N ALA A 211 -17.92 -22.98 27.23
CA ALA A 211 -17.43 -24.36 27.27
C ALA A 211 -18.21 -25.23 28.27
N LEU A 212 -18.81 -24.63 29.31
CA LEU A 212 -19.64 -25.31 30.31
C LEU A 212 -21.11 -25.45 29.89
N THR A 213 -21.55 -24.72 28.87
CA THR A 213 -22.92 -24.76 28.34
C THR A 213 -22.93 -25.29 26.91
N ASP A 214 -23.03 -26.61 26.79
CA ASP A 214 -23.52 -27.39 25.64
C ASP A 214 -22.52 -28.06 24.66
N LYS A 215 -22.31 -29.38 24.87
CA LYS A 215 -22.60 -30.38 23.82
C LYS A 215 -23.74 -31.35 24.20
N SER A 216 -24.40 -31.11 25.33
CA SER A 216 -25.50 -31.94 25.85
C SER A 216 -26.58 -31.15 26.61
N SER A 217 -26.56 -29.82 26.56
CA SER A 217 -27.47 -29.00 27.35
C SER A 217 -28.59 -28.47 26.45
N PRO A 218 -29.88 -28.72 26.76
CA PRO A 218 -30.97 -28.28 25.90
C PRO A 218 -31.02 -26.76 25.79
N PRO A 219 -31.49 -26.22 24.65
CA PRO A 219 -31.46 -24.79 24.38
C PRO A 219 -32.27 -24.03 25.43
N VAL A 220 -31.63 -23.09 26.10
CA VAL A 220 -32.31 -22.14 26.99
C VAL A 220 -32.83 -21.00 26.13
N HIS A 221 -34.14 -20.77 26.24
CA HIS A 221 -34.98 -19.86 25.45
C HIS A 221 -34.44 -18.46 25.17
#